data_AF-A0A0C3AXP1-F1
#
_entry.id   AF-A0A0C3AXP1-F1
#
_cell.length_a   1.000
_cell.length_b   1.000
_cell.length_c   1.000
_cell.angle_alpha   90.00
_cell.angle_beta   90.00
_cell.angle_gamma   90.00
#
_symmetry.space_group_name_H-M   'P 1'
#
loop_
_entity.id
_entity.type
_entity.pdbx_description
1 polymer ?
#
loop_
_entity_poly.entity_id
_entity_poly.type
_entity_poly.pdbx_seq_one_letter_code
_entity_poly.pdbx_strand_id
1 'polypeptide(L)'
;MLTNTNTHDIVDLQKKYFPDIHADTIQKRLGAYGLKAYVHCKKPILTKAHISKWLEWAQAHAHWTVEDWMTIIFSDKSKFNLMGDALVEEWGNIEIDYIKKLYESMLRRVEGLLLVKGGHTKY
;
A
#
# COMPACT_ATOMS: atom_id res chain seq x y z
N MET A 1 -15.51 -5.98 25.65
CA MET A 1 -14.07 -6.29 25.75
C MET A 1 -13.74 -7.39 24.73
N LEU A 2 -13.47 -7.04 23.48
CA LEU A 2 -12.92 -8.01 22.51
C LEU A 2 -11.40 -7.90 22.61
N THR A 3 -10.79 -8.80 23.38
CA THR A 3 -9.33 -8.90 23.46
C THR A 3 -8.82 -9.44 22.14
N ASN A 4 -7.69 -8.89 21.68
CA ASN A 4 -7.01 -9.29 20.46
C ASN A 4 -6.53 -10.74 20.61
N THR A 5 -7.34 -11.71 20.15
CA THR A 5 -7.00 -13.12 20.20
C THR A 5 -6.39 -13.53 18.88
N ASN A 6 -5.12 -13.91 18.94
CA ASN A 6 -4.32 -14.44 17.85
C ASN A 6 -4.89 -15.79 17.37
N THR A 7 -6.03 -15.77 16.67
CA THR A 7 -6.60 -16.91 15.93
C THR A 7 -6.31 -16.67 14.45
N HIS A 8 -5.47 -17.50 13.84
CA HIS A 8 -4.97 -17.26 12.48
C HIS A 8 -5.96 -17.71 11.41
N ASP A 9 -6.81 -18.70 11.72
CA ASP A 9 -7.86 -19.16 10.82
C ASP A 9 -9.15 -19.58 11.56
N ILE A 10 -10.16 -19.99 10.78
CA ILE A 10 -11.48 -20.43 11.27
C ILE A 10 -11.38 -21.75 12.05
N VAL A 11 -10.40 -22.61 11.73
CA VAL A 11 -10.18 -23.90 12.38
C VAL A 11 -9.60 -23.72 13.78
N ASP A 12 -8.68 -22.77 13.95
CA ASP A 12 -8.17 -22.35 15.26
C ASP A 12 -9.29 -21.78 16.12
N LEU A 13 -10.17 -20.96 15.52
CA LEU A 13 -11.31 -20.37 16.21
C LEU A 13 -12.31 -21.45 16.66
N GLN A 14 -12.55 -22.45 15.81
CA GLN A 14 -13.36 -23.62 16.13
C GLN A 14 -12.76 -24.39 17.31
N LYS A 15 -11.50 -24.84 17.20
CA LYS A 15 -10.84 -25.63 18.25
C LYS A 15 -10.79 -24.92 19.59
N LYS A 16 -10.60 -23.60 19.59
CA LYS A 16 -10.40 -22.81 20.80
C LYS A 16 -11.70 -22.48 21.54
N TYR A 17 -12.77 -22.17 20.80
CA TYR A 17 -13.99 -21.62 21.40
C TYR A 17 -15.25 -22.44 21.13
N PHE A 18 -15.27 -23.24 20.07
CA PHE A 18 -16.47 -23.94 19.60
C PHE A 18 -16.13 -25.34 19.05
N PRO A 19 -15.54 -26.24 19.87
CA PRO A 19 -15.03 -27.54 19.40
C PRO A 19 -16.13 -28.43 18.80
N ASP A 20 -17.36 -28.33 19.31
CA ASP A 20 -18.49 -29.15 18.90
C ASP A 20 -19.25 -28.57 17.68
N ILE A 21 -18.92 -27.34 17.26
CA ILE A 21 -19.59 -26.66 16.16
C ILE A 21 -18.76 -26.82 14.91
N HIS A 22 -19.40 -27.17 13.79
CA HIS A 22 -18.70 -27.24 12.50
C HIS A 22 -18.19 -25.86 12.04
N ALA A 23 -16.97 -25.81 11.49
CA ALA A 23 -16.32 -24.59 10.99
C ALA A 23 -17.20 -23.77 10.03
N ASP A 24 -17.97 -24.42 9.14
CA ASP A 24 -18.88 -23.72 8.21
C ASP A 24 -19.98 -22.93 8.94
N THR A 25 -20.48 -23.44 10.07
CA THR A 25 -21.49 -22.74 10.85
C THR A 25 -20.90 -21.47 11.45
N ILE A 26 -19.66 -21.55 11.92
CA ILE A 26 -18.89 -20.40 12.42
C ILE A 26 -18.68 -19.39 11.30
N GLN A 27 -18.22 -19.83 10.12
CA GLN A 27 -18.00 -18.94 8.97
C GLN A 27 -19.28 -18.23 8.51
N LYS A 28 -20.40 -18.96 8.42
CA LYS A 28 -21.71 -18.39 8.06
C LYS A 28 -22.18 -17.35 9.08
N ARG A 29 -22.02 -17.64 10.37
CA ARG A 29 -22.38 -16.70 11.45
C ARG A 29 -21.51 -15.45 11.41
N LEU A 30 -20.18 -15.59 11.24
CA LEU A 30 -19.27 -14.45 11.08
C LEU A 30 -19.67 -13.59 9.87
N GLY A 31 -19.98 -14.22 8.74
CA GLY A 31 -20.46 -13.54 7.53
C GLY A 31 -21.78 -12.79 7.74
N ALA A 32 -22.71 -13.35 8.51
CA ALA A 32 -23.98 -12.68 8.86
C ALA A 32 -23.77 -11.41 9.71
N TYR A 33 -22.70 -11.36 10.50
CA TYR A 33 -22.26 -10.16 11.22
C TYR A 33 -21.33 -9.24 10.41
N GLY A 34 -21.14 -9.52 9.12
CA GLY A 34 -20.28 -8.72 8.23
C GLY A 34 -18.78 -8.96 8.40
N LEU A 35 -18.37 -9.97 9.19
CA LEU A 35 -16.98 -10.31 9.40
C LEU A 35 -16.49 -11.23 8.28
N LYS A 36 -15.70 -10.67 7.37
CA LYS A 36 -15.04 -11.40 6.26
C LYS A 36 -13.56 -11.54 6.54
N ALA A 37 -13.02 -12.71 6.22
CA ALA A 37 -11.58 -12.93 6.25
C ALA A 37 -10.91 -12.21 5.06
N TYR A 38 -9.72 -11.67 5.30
CA TYR A 38 -8.89 -11.05 4.27
C TYR A 38 -7.46 -11.61 4.37
N VAL A 39 -6.83 -11.81 3.22
CA VAL A 39 -5.41 -12.18 3.17
C VAL A 39 -4.58 -10.92 3.41
N HIS A 40 -3.67 -10.97 4.38
CA HIS A 40 -2.78 -9.85 4.64
C HIS A 40 -1.81 -9.66 3.47
N CYS A 41 -1.66 -8.42 2.99
CA CYS A 41 -0.72 -8.11 1.92
C CYS A 41 0.73 -8.27 2.41
N LYS A 42 1.60 -8.90 1.60
CA LYS A 42 3.04 -8.95 1.88
C LYS A 42 3.64 -7.57 1.61
N LYS A 43 4.17 -6.92 2.65
CA LYS A 43 4.89 -5.63 2.55
C LYS A 43 6.38 -5.84 2.83
N PRO A 44 7.27 -5.08 2.16
CA PRO A 44 8.70 -5.13 2.48
C PRO A 44 8.92 -4.66 3.92
N ILE A 45 9.88 -5.26 4.62
CA ILE A 45 10.17 -4.88 6.00
C ILE A 45 10.88 -3.53 6.01
N LEU A 46 10.36 -2.58 6.79
CA LEU A 46 11.01 -1.30 7.02
C LEU A 46 11.93 -1.38 8.23
N THR A 47 13.21 -1.10 8.00
CA THR A 47 14.16 -0.89 9.08
C THR A 47 13.95 0.49 9.69
N LYS A 48 14.37 0.68 10.95
CA LYS A 48 14.36 2.01 11.59
C LYS A 48 15.15 3.05 10.78
N ALA A 49 16.24 2.62 10.14
CA ALA A 49 17.03 3.47 9.27
C ALA A 49 16.25 3.93 8.02
N HIS A 50 15.46 3.04 7.40
CA HIS A 50 14.60 3.44 6.28
C HIS A 50 13.55 4.46 6.72
N ILE A 51 12.86 4.18 7.83
CA ILE A 51 11.82 5.06 8.37
C ILE A 51 12.38 6.46 8.65
N SER A 52 13.55 6.54 9.31
CA SER A 52 14.20 7.81 9.61
C SER A 52 14.55 8.58 8.34
N LYS A 53 15.15 7.92 7.34
CA LYS A 53 15.52 8.55 6.07
C LYS A 53 14.29 9.05 5.30
N TRP A 54 13.22 8.28 5.28
CA TRP A 54 11.98 8.67 4.60
C TRP A 54 11.29 9.83 5.29
N LEU A 55 11.31 9.86 6.62
CA LEU A 55 10.76 10.99 7.38
C LEU A 55 11.57 12.27 7.15
N GLU A 56 12.90 12.20 7.22
CA GLU A 56 13.79 13.33 6.95
C GLU A 56 13.59 13.86 5.53
N TRP A 57 13.53 12.94 4.55
CA TRP A 57 13.24 13.30 3.16
C TRP A 57 11.88 13.98 3.01
N ALA A 58 10.82 13.45 3.63
CA ALA A 58 9.49 14.03 3.55
C ALA A 58 9.43 15.42 4.21
N GLN A 59 10.13 15.62 5.33
CA GLN A 59 10.21 16.93 6.00
C GLN A 59 10.95 17.96 5.13
N ALA A 60 12.07 17.57 4.52
CA ALA A 60 12.84 18.44 3.64
C ALA A 60 12.02 18.93 2.43
N HIS A 61 11.11 18.10 1.92
CA HIS A 61 10.31 18.40 0.73
C HIS A 61 8.85 18.79 1.06
N ALA A 62 8.51 19.01 2.33
CA ALA A 62 7.13 19.32 2.75
C ALA A 62 6.61 20.65 2.21
N HIS A 63 7.50 21.58 1.91
CA HIS A 63 7.18 22.92 1.41
C HIS A 63 7.22 23.03 -0.13
N TRP A 64 7.58 21.94 -0.82
CA TRP A 64 7.73 21.94 -2.27
C TRP A 64 6.38 22.05 -2.97
N THR A 65 6.33 22.86 -4.02
CA THR A 65 5.17 23.05 -4.89
C THR A 65 5.16 22.03 -6.03
N VAL A 66 4.06 21.97 -6.79
CA VAL A 66 3.97 21.08 -7.96
C VAL A 66 5.02 21.48 -9.01
N GLU A 67 5.25 22.77 -9.17
CA GLU A 67 6.25 23.34 -10.06
C GLU A 67 7.66 22.88 -9.68
N ASP A 68 7.99 22.85 -8.39
CA ASP A 68 9.27 22.31 -7.91
C ASP A 68 9.41 20.82 -8.29
N TRP A 69 8.35 20.03 -8.13
CA TRP A 69 8.35 18.61 -8.54
C TRP A 69 8.48 18.42 -10.05
N MET A 70 7.93 19.31 -10.86
CA MET A 70 8.07 19.27 -12.33
C MET A 70 9.51 19.47 -12.80
N THR A 71 10.39 20.05 -11.97
CA THR A 71 11.82 20.15 -12.27
C THR A 71 12.57 18.83 -12.12
N ILE A 72 11.98 17.84 -11.44
CA ILE A 72 12.58 16.54 -11.19
C ILE A 72 12.20 15.54 -12.28
N ILE A 73 13.23 14.87 -12.81
CA ILE A 73 13.08 13.70 -13.68
C ILE A 73 13.10 12.44 -12.81
N PHE A 74 11.97 11.75 -12.72
CA PHE A 74 11.87 10.46 -12.05
C PHE A 74 12.29 9.33 -13.01
N SER A 75 13.06 8.37 -12.50
CA SER A 75 13.42 7.16 -13.26
C SER A 75 13.31 5.93 -12.36
N ASP A 76 12.74 4.86 -12.91
CA ASP A 76 12.71 3.54 -12.30
C ASP A 76 12.83 2.48 -13.40
N LYS A 77 13.28 1.27 -13.05
CA LYS A 77 13.42 0.15 -13.97
C LYS A 77 12.27 -0.83 -13.80
N SER A 78 11.37 -0.86 -14.77
CA SER A 78 10.32 -1.87 -14.89
C SER A 78 10.71 -2.94 -15.90
N LYS A 79 10.41 -4.21 -15.59
CA LYS A 79 10.60 -5.33 -16.52
C LYS A 79 9.34 -5.51 -17.36
N PHE A 80 9.47 -5.34 -18.67
CA PHE A 80 8.41 -5.62 -19.65
C PHE A 80 8.79 -6.86 -20.46
N ASN A 81 7.82 -7.74 -20.72
CA ASN A 81 8.02 -8.94 -21.56
C ASN A 81 7.43 -8.73 -22.98
N LEU A 82 7.41 -7.49 -23.48
CA LEU A 82 6.91 -7.11 -24.80
C LEU A 82 8.07 -6.89 -25.79
N MET A 83 7.82 -6.96 -27.09
CA MET A 83 8.78 -6.54 -28.12
C MET A 83 9.04 -5.03 -28.03
N GLY A 84 10.29 -4.60 -28.23
CA GLY A 84 10.74 -3.23 -27.97
C GLY A 84 10.00 -2.13 -28.74
N ASP A 85 9.61 -2.40 -29.99
CA ASP A 85 8.97 -1.39 -30.86
C ASP A 85 7.57 -0.99 -30.37
N ALA A 86 6.79 -1.96 -29.87
CA ALA A 86 5.46 -1.70 -29.32
C ALA A 86 5.52 -0.83 -28.05
N LEU A 87 6.58 -0.95 -27.25
CA LEU A 87 6.75 -0.08 -26.07
C LEU A 87 6.99 1.37 -26.49
N VAL A 88 7.86 1.60 -27.48
CA VAL A 88 8.21 2.96 -27.93
C VAL A 88 6.98 3.72 -28.44
N GLU A 89 6.11 3.04 -29.20
CA GLU A 89 4.84 3.62 -29.67
C GLU A 89 3.93 4.04 -28.52
N GLU A 90 3.73 3.14 -27.53
CA GLU A 90 2.87 3.42 -26.37
C GLU A 90 3.43 4.55 -25.47
N TRP A 91 4.76 4.67 -25.35
CA TRP A 91 5.37 5.78 -24.61
C TRP A 91 5.03 7.15 -25.23
N GLY A 92 4.90 7.23 -26.56
CA GLY A 92 4.51 8.45 -27.26
C GLY A 92 3.05 8.86 -27.04
N ASN A 93 2.19 7.93 -26.61
CA ASN A 93 0.77 8.15 -26.41
C ASN A 93 0.40 8.64 -25.00
N ILE A 94 1.38 8.81 -24.11
CA ILE A 94 1.13 9.26 -22.73
C ILE A 94 0.77 10.76 -22.75
N GLU A 95 -0.47 11.08 -22.38
CA GLU A 95 -0.93 12.46 -22.29
C GLU A 95 -0.16 13.26 -21.22
N ILE A 96 0.20 14.50 -21.56
CA ILE A 96 0.91 15.41 -20.64
C ILE A 96 0.08 15.66 -19.36
N ASP A 97 -1.25 15.71 -19.46
CA ASP A 97 -2.11 15.91 -18.28
C ASP A 97 -2.12 14.71 -17.34
N TYR A 98 -1.89 13.50 -17.85
CA TYR A 98 -1.64 12.34 -17.00
C TYR A 98 -0.34 12.52 -16.20
N ILE A 99 0.72 13.00 -16.85
CA ILE A 99 2.01 13.27 -16.18
C ILE A 99 1.84 14.37 -15.11
N LYS A 100 1.12 15.46 -15.39
CA LYS A 100 0.82 16.50 -14.39
C LYS A 100 0.14 15.93 -13.14
N LYS A 101 -0.84 15.04 -13.31
CA LYS A 101 -1.51 14.37 -12.18
C LYS A 101 -0.54 13.54 -11.33
N LEU A 102 0.52 12.98 -11.92
CA LEU A 102 1.57 12.27 -11.19
C LEU A 102 2.37 13.25 -10.32
N TYR A 103 2.76 14.40 -10.86
CA TYR A 103 3.45 15.46 -10.10
C TYR A 103 2.56 15.99 -8.97
N GLU A 104 1.29 16.30 -9.22
CA GLU A 104 0.33 16.70 -8.18
C GLU A 104 0.16 15.63 -7.10
N SER A 105 0.30 14.35 -7.45
CA SER A 105 0.24 13.27 -6.49
C SER A 105 1.40 13.25 -5.50
N MET A 106 2.54 13.89 -5.82
CA MET A 106 3.72 13.91 -4.94
C MET A 106 3.42 14.59 -3.61
N LEU A 107 2.65 15.67 -3.60
CA LEU A 107 2.23 16.34 -2.37
C LEU A 107 1.53 15.36 -1.41
N ARG A 108 0.54 14.61 -1.92
CA ARG A 108 -0.20 13.61 -1.14
C ARG A 108 0.68 12.45 -0.66
N ARG A 109 1.72 12.09 -1.42
CA ARG A 109 2.69 11.05 -1.03
C ARG A 109 3.58 11.52 0.12
N VAL A 110 4.06 12.76 0.04
CA VAL A 110 4.87 13.42 1.09
C VAL A 110 4.03 13.58 2.37
N GLU A 111 2.82 14.12 2.27
CA GLU A 111 1.89 14.22 3.40
C GLU A 111 1.60 12.86 4.02
N GLY A 112 1.41 11.83 3.19
CA GLY A 112 1.24 10.46 3.62
C GLY A 112 2.42 9.98 4.48
N LEU A 113 3.66 10.21 4.04
CA LEU A 113 4.87 9.86 4.79
C LEU A 113 4.98 10.63 6.11
N LEU A 114 4.62 11.92 6.13
CA LEU A 114 4.65 12.74 7.35
C LEU A 114 3.62 12.24 8.38
N LEU A 115 2.40 11.94 7.95
CA LEU A 115 1.32 11.43 8.81
C LEU A 115 1.72 10.13 9.52
N VAL A 116 2.36 9.21 8.78
CA VAL A 116 2.81 7.91 9.31
C VAL A 116 4.25 7.93 9.85
N LYS A 117 4.86 9.11 9.95
CA LYS A 117 6.22 9.34 10.46
C LYS A 117 7.28 8.46 9.78
N GLY A 118 7.23 8.36 8.45
CA GLY A 118 8.15 7.56 7.63
C GLY A 118 7.83 6.06 7.59
N GLY A 119 6.74 5.63 8.21
CA GLY A 119 6.23 4.25 8.10
C GLY A 119 5.59 3.93 6.75
N HIS A 120 4.89 2.79 6.69
CA HIS A 120 4.21 2.35 5.48
C HIS A 120 3.07 3.30 5.07
N THR A 121 3.06 3.70 3.80
CA THR A 121 1.93 4.42 3.20
C THR A 121 1.07 3.47 2.35
N LYS A 122 -0.02 4.00 1.78
CA LYS A 122 -0.83 3.30 0.77
C LYS A 122 -0.21 3.36 -0.63
N TYR A 123 0.74 4.28 -0.84
CA TYR A 123 1.53 4.42 -2.06
C TYR A 123 2.75 3.50 -2.00
#